data_AF-A0AAX0XRQ3-F1
#
_entry.id   AF-A0AAX0XRQ3-F1
#
_cell.length_a   1.000
_cell.length_b   1.000
_cell.length_c   1.000
_cell.angle_alpha   90.00
_cell.angle_beta   90.00
_cell.angle_gamma   90.00
#
_symmetry.space_group_name_H-M   'P 1'
#
loop_
_entity.id
_entity.type
_entity.pdbx_description
1 polymer ?
#
loop_
_entity_poly.entity_id
_entity_poly.type
_entity_poly.pdbx_seq_one_letter_code
_entity_poly.pdbx_strand_id
1 'polypeptide(L)'
;MKHSLLGLALAGLLASAGAHAADESVVIDGKQYRTIEVNGQTYLTPDNGSKQRVARSADGKAPRQTLRSGDVLLQGVASPQLTASGTLLVEADDNQASALASRHGLRFKQSSGGIALLEAKPGTDLNAVATALKQEGVKVQIELAGALKQPK
;
A
#
# COMPACT_ATOMS: atom_id res chain seq x y z
N MET A 1 -24.33 55.22 -5.36
CA MET A 1 -22.98 55.23 -5.95
C MET A 1 -21.96 55.04 -4.84
N LYS A 2 -21.28 53.88 -4.76
CA LYS A 2 -19.84 53.67 -4.44
C LYS A 2 -19.53 52.22 -4.82
N HIS A 3 -18.64 52.04 -5.79
CA HIS A 3 -18.16 50.75 -6.27
C HIS A 3 -17.13 50.19 -5.29
N SER A 4 -17.06 48.86 -5.14
CA SER A 4 -15.78 48.21 -4.90
C SER A 4 -15.82 46.76 -5.38
N LEU A 5 -15.35 46.58 -6.61
CA LEU A 5 -14.85 45.32 -7.14
C LEU A 5 -13.46 45.10 -6.54
N LEU A 6 -13.32 44.13 -5.64
CA LEU A 6 -12.08 43.38 -5.46
C LEU A 6 -12.44 41.94 -5.87
N GLY A 7 -11.87 41.36 -6.92
CA GLY A 7 -10.45 41.35 -7.23
C GLY A 7 -9.98 39.92 -6.99
N LEU A 8 -10.37 39.03 -7.90
CA LEU A 8 -10.00 37.61 -7.94
C LEU A 8 -8.47 37.54 -8.17
N ALA A 9 -7.71 37.10 -7.17
CA ALA A 9 -6.28 36.79 -7.33
C ALA A 9 -6.06 35.31 -7.06
N LEU A 10 -5.93 34.58 -8.16
CA LEU A 10 -5.50 33.20 -8.31
C LEU A 10 -4.08 33.03 -7.71
N ALA A 11 -3.97 32.27 -6.62
CA ALA A 11 -2.71 31.72 -6.17
C ALA A 11 -2.76 30.20 -6.32
N GLY A 12 -2.45 29.75 -7.54
CA GLY A 12 -2.05 28.37 -7.76
C GLY A 12 -0.66 28.16 -7.18
N LEU A 13 -0.51 27.14 -6.34
CA LEU A 13 0.67 26.27 -6.25
C LEU A 13 0.39 25.16 -5.21
N LEU A 14 -0.40 24.17 -5.58
CA LEU A 14 -0.20 22.84 -4.99
C LEU A 14 0.68 22.09 -5.96
N ALA A 15 1.98 22.34 -5.80
CA ALA A 15 3.05 21.60 -6.43
C ALA A 15 2.76 20.12 -6.27
N SER A 16 2.69 19.43 -7.40
CA SER A 16 2.81 17.99 -7.49
C SER A 16 4.14 17.58 -6.86
N ALA A 17 4.13 17.27 -5.57
CA ALA A 17 5.23 16.55 -4.95
C ALA A 17 5.20 15.14 -5.54
N GLY A 18 6.02 14.95 -6.58
CA GLY A 18 6.35 13.64 -7.09
C GLY A 18 6.78 12.77 -5.92
N ALA A 19 6.17 11.60 -5.83
CA ALA A 19 6.47 10.57 -4.86
C ALA A 19 7.96 10.20 -4.91
N HIS A 20 8.76 10.84 -4.07
CA HIS A 20 9.98 10.26 -3.55
C HIS A 20 9.59 9.64 -2.22
N ALA A 21 9.15 8.37 -2.27
CA ALA A 21 9.20 7.51 -1.10
C ALA A 21 10.67 7.42 -0.69
N ALA A 22 11.11 8.35 0.17
CA ALA A 22 12.44 8.35 0.73
C ALA A 22 12.61 7.07 1.54
N ASP A 23 13.74 6.38 1.32
CA ASP A 23 14.20 5.23 2.11
C ASP A 23 14.60 5.71 3.50
N GLU A 24 13.61 6.17 4.27
CA GLU A 24 13.79 6.76 5.58
C GLU A 24 13.73 5.63 6.61
N SER A 25 14.89 5.36 7.23
CA SER A 25 14.98 4.39 8.32
C SER A 25 14.74 5.08 9.66
N VAL A 26 13.84 4.52 10.47
CA VAL A 26 13.49 5.01 11.81
C VAL A 26 13.88 3.94 12.84
N VAL A 27 14.51 4.34 13.94
CA VAL A 27 14.85 3.43 15.05
C VAL A 27 13.83 3.60 16.18
N ILE A 28 13.14 2.52 16.55
CA ILE A 28 12.18 2.46 17.66
C ILE A 28 12.59 1.30 18.57
N ASP A 29 12.81 1.57 19.85
CA ASP A 29 13.21 0.57 20.85
C ASP A 29 14.42 -0.30 20.41
N GLY A 30 15.40 0.32 19.75
CA GLY A 30 16.59 -0.35 19.23
C GLY A 30 16.36 -1.22 17.98
N LYS A 31 15.15 -1.25 17.42
CA LYS A 31 14.83 -1.93 16.15
C LYS A 31 14.74 -0.91 15.02
N GLN A 32 15.32 -1.26 13.87
CA GLN A 32 15.25 -0.44 12.67
C GLN A 32 13.96 -0.74 11.90
N TYR A 33 13.29 0.30 11.45
CA TYR A 33 12.10 0.27 10.62
C TYR A 33 12.34 1.10 9.38
N ARG A 34 11.56 0.84 8.33
CA ARG A 34 11.53 1.65 7.12
C ARG A 34 10.10 2.04 6.78
N THR A 35 9.96 3.15 6.07
CA THR A 35 8.67 3.62 5.57
C THR A 35 8.18 2.76 4.40
N ILE A 36 6.87 2.54 4.34
CA ILE A 36 6.21 1.91 3.20
C ILE A 36 4.83 2.53 3.00
N GLU A 37 4.48 2.84 1.76
CA GLU A 37 3.14 3.27 1.40
C GLU A 37 2.26 2.05 1.14
N VAL A 38 1.11 1.98 1.80
CA VAL A 38 0.10 0.92 1.61
C VAL A 38 -1.26 1.60 1.59
N ASN A 39 -2.08 1.31 0.57
CA ASN A 39 -3.40 1.94 0.40
C ASN A 39 -3.39 3.49 0.42
N GLY A 40 -2.29 4.12 0.00
CA GLY A 40 -2.12 5.58 0.00
C GLY A 40 -1.79 6.17 1.38
N GLN A 41 -1.48 5.34 2.38
CA GLN A 41 -1.06 5.75 3.71
C GLN A 41 0.37 5.26 3.99
N THR A 42 1.18 6.08 4.66
CA THR A 42 2.54 5.70 5.08
C THR A 42 2.51 4.92 6.38
N TYR A 43 3.21 3.78 6.39
CA TYR A 43 3.42 2.90 7.54
C TYR A 43 4.92 2.71 7.81
N LEU A 44 5.24 2.21 9.00
CA LEU A 44 6.56 1.68 9.33
C LEU A 44 6.50 0.15 9.33
N THR A 45 7.50 -0.51 8.76
CA THR A 45 7.64 -1.96 8.82
C THR A 45 9.08 -2.31 9.24
N PRO A 46 9.30 -3.39 10.01
CA PRO A 46 10.64 -3.76 10.43
C PRO A 46 11.59 -3.87 9.25
N ASP A 47 12.74 -3.22 9.35
CA ASP A 47 13.85 -3.46 8.42
C ASP A 47 14.43 -4.81 8.79
N ASN A 48 13.81 -5.87 8.27
CA ASN A 48 14.29 -7.23 8.47
C ASN A 48 15.60 -7.51 7.72
N GLY A 49 16.26 -6.46 7.22
CA GLY A 49 17.54 -6.50 6.52
C GLY A 49 17.53 -7.68 5.57
N SER A 50 16.52 -7.72 4.67
CA SER A 50 16.23 -8.87 3.81
C SER A 50 17.55 -9.48 3.41
N LYS A 51 17.89 -10.64 4.03
CA LYS A 51 19.25 -11.20 4.09
C LYS A 51 20.01 -10.74 2.86
N GLN A 52 20.80 -9.68 3.01
CA GLN A 52 21.35 -8.95 1.87
C GLN A 52 22.42 -9.88 1.30
N ARG A 53 22.00 -10.92 0.57
CA ARG A 53 22.86 -11.53 -0.43
C ARG A 53 23.17 -10.35 -1.31
N VAL A 54 24.43 -9.93 -1.20
CA VAL A 54 25.07 -8.86 -1.96
C VAL A 54 25.00 -9.25 -3.44
N ALA A 55 23.80 -9.25 -4.02
CA ALA A 55 23.62 -9.09 -5.43
C ALA A 55 23.93 -7.62 -5.64
N ARG A 56 25.17 -7.36 -6.07
CA ARG A 56 25.61 -6.04 -6.52
C ARG A 56 24.66 -5.62 -7.63
N SER A 57 23.59 -4.90 -7.30
CA SER A 57 22.73 -4.28 -8.29
C SER A 57 23.57 -3.27 -9.06
N ALA A 58 23.89 -3.61 -10.30
CA ALA A 58 24.68 -2.79 -11.21
C ALA A 58 24.05 -1.41 -11.49
N ASP A 59 22.78 -1.22 -11.13
CA ASP A 59 22.00 0.01 -11.35
C ASP A 59 21.97 0.99 -10.16
N GLY A 60 22.61 0.69 -9.03
CA GLY A 60 22.67 1.61 -7.87
C GLY A 60 21.32 1.98 -7.23
N LYS A 61 20.21 1.39 -7.70
CA LYS A 61 18.87 1.65 -7.20
C LYS A 61 18.66 0.87 -5.90
N ALA A 62 18.35 1.58 -4.82
CA ALA A 62 17.99 0.96 -3.55
C ALA A 62 16.86 -0.07 -3.77
N PRO A 63 16.95 -1.28 -3.19
CA PRO A 63 15.90 -2.27 -3.32
C PRO A 63 14.58 -1.69 -2.78
N ARG A 64 13.55 -1.65 -3.62
CA ARG A 64 12.21 -1.24 -3.20
C ARG A 64 11.71 -2.21 -2.14
N GLN A 65 11.15 -1.67 -1.07
CA GLN A 65 10.54 -2.47 -0.03
C GLN A 65 9.28 -3.14 -0.58
N THR A 66 9.25 -4.47 -0.51
CA THR A 66 8.11 -5.28 -0.93
C THR A 66 7.17 -5.49 0.25
N LEU A 67 5.85 -5.52 0.00
CA LEU A 67 4.87 -5.88 1.03
C LEU A 67 4.33 -7.29 0.77
N ARG A 68 4.51 -8.20 1.73
CA ARG A 68 4.11 -9.61 1.63
C ARG A 68 3.08 -9.94 2.70
N SER A 69 2.33 -11.03 2.49
CA SER A 69 1.47 -11.59 3.53
C SER A 69 2.29 -11.90 4.79
N GLY A 70 1.79 -11.47 5.94
CA GLY A 70 2.46 -11.58 7.24
C GLY A 70 3.35 -10.39 7.61
N ASP A 71 3.64 -9.48 6.68
CA ASP A 71 4.43 -8.29 7.00
C ASP A 71 3.70 -7.39 7.99
N VAL A 72 4.45 -6.92 8.98
CA VAL A 72 3.96 -6.08 10.07
C VAL A 72 4.02 -4.61 9.67
N LEU A 73 2.94 -3.88 9.93
CA LEU A 73 2.81 -2.45 9.67
C LEU A 73 2.43 -1.70 10.95
N LEU A 74 3.13 -0.61 11.23
CA LEU A 74 2.88 0.29 12.34
C LEU A 74 2.45 1.67 11.83
N GLN A 75 1.40 2.23 12.42
CA GLN A 75 0.96 3.62 12.21
C GLN A 75 1.57 4.52 13.30
N GLY A 76 2.89 4.51 13.41
CA GLY A 76 3.61 5.13 14.52
C GLY A 76 3.67 4.26 15.79
N VAL A 77 4.35 4.76 16.83
CA VAL A 77 4.72 3.99 18.04
C VAL A 77 3.55 3.69 18.99
N ALA A 78 2.44 4.42 18.89
CA ALA A 78 1.30 4.31 19.80
C ALA A 78 0.08 3.60 19.19
N SER A 79 0.17 3.18 17.92
CA SER A 79 -0.93 2.56 17.18
C SER A 79 -0.89 1.03 17.29
N PRO A 80 -2.05 0.35 17.19
CA PRO A 80 -2.06 -1.10 17.15
C PRO A 80 -1.27 -1.62 15.95
N GLN A 81 -0.60 -2.75 16.17
CA GLN A 81 0.08 -3.47 15.11
C GLN A 81 -0.93 -3.95 14.06
N LEU A 82 -0.64 -3.67 12.79
CA LEU A 82 -1.34 -4.24 11.65
C LEU A 82 -0.46 -5.29 10.96
N THR A 83 -1.10 -6.18 10.22
CA THR A 83 -0.46 -7.23 9.44
C THR A 83 -1.10 -7.28 8.07
N ALA A 84 -0.29 -7.28 7.00
CA ALA A 84 -0.81 -7.53 5.66
C ALA A 84 -1.33 -8.97 5.58
N SER A 85 -2.62 -9.18 5.34
CA SER A 85 -3.21 -10.52 5.40
C SER A 85 -2.79 -11.40 4.20
N GLY A 86 -2.48 -10.77 3.06
CA GLY A 86 -2.31 -11.45 1.78
C GLY A 86 -3.54 -11.37 0.88
N THR A 87 -4.63 -10.75 1.33
CA THR A 87 -5.85 -10.54 0.55
C THR A 87 -5.87 -9.14 -0.07
N LEU A 88 -6.33 -9.03 -1.30
CA LEU A 88 -6.72 -7.78 -1.96
C LEU A 88 -8.24 -7.74 -2.10
N LEU A 89 -8.86 -6.66 -1.66
CA LEU A 89 -10.26 -6.34 -1.90
C LEU A 89 -10.36 -5.58 -3.22
N VAL A 90 -11.19 -6.07 -4.13
CA VAL A 90 -11.32 -5.52 -5.48
C VAL A 90 -12.78 -5.23 -5.79
N GLU A 91 -13.10 -4.02 -6.26
CA GLU A 91 -14.44 -3.68 -6.75
C GLU A 91 -14.65 -4.30 -8.14
N ALA A 92 -15.31 -5.46 -8.18
CA ALA A 92 -15.56 -6.25 -9.39
C ALA A 92 -16.67 -7.29 -9.13
N ASP A 93 -17.41 -7.63 -10.19
CA ASP A 93 -18.27 -8.82 -10.16
C ASP A 93 -17.45 -10.12 -10.19
N ASP A 94 -18.09 -11.26 -9.93
CA ASP A 94 -17.43 -12.57 -9.83
C ASP A 94 -16.66 -12.97 -11.09
N ASN A 95 -17.20 -12.67 -12.27
CA ASN A 95 -16.57 -13.03 -13.54
C ASN A 95 -15.32 -12.19 -13.76
N GLN A 96 -15.42 -10.88 -13.54
CA GLN A 96 -14.30 -9.95 -13.62
C GLN A 96 -13.22 -10.29 -12.59
N ALA A 97 -13.62 -10.57 -11.35
CA ALA A 97 -12.72 -10.91 -10.25
C ALA A 97 -11.96 -12.22 -10.51
N SER A 98 -12.64 -13.24 -11.01
CA SER A 98 -12.01 -14.52 -11.39
C SER A 98 -11.00 -14.33 -12.54
N ALA A 99 -11.33 -13.49 -13.52
CA ALA A 99 -10.43 -13.14 -14.62
C ALA A 99 -9.22 -12.33 -14.15
N LEU A 100 -9.41 -11.36 -13.24
CA LEU A 100 -8.32 -10.61 -12.61
C LEU A 100 -7.42 -11.53 -11.78
N ALA A 101 -8.01 -12.42 -10.98
CA ALA A 101 -7.25 -13.37 -10.18
C ALA A 101 -6.33 -14.24 -11.04
N SER A 102 -6.87 -14.80 -12.13
CA SER A 102 -6.11 -15.62 -13.06
C SER A 102 -4.95 -14.86 -13.71
N ARG A 103 -5.19 -13.62 -14.16
CA ARG A 103 -4.17 -12.77 -14.81
C ARG A 103 -3.03 -12.36 -13.90
N HIS A 104 -3.32 -12.06 -12.63
CA HIS A 104 -2.32 -11.61 -11.66
C HIS A 104 -1.77 -12.73 -10.77
N GLY A 105 -2.12 -13.99 -11.06
CA GLY A 105 -1.65 -15.15 -10.29
C GLY A 105 -2.18 -15.19 -8.85
N LEU A 106 -3.36 -14.61 -8.61
CA LEU A 106 -4.09 -14.60 -7.34
C LEU A 106 -5.15 -15.72 -7.33
N ARG A 107 -5.75 -15.96 -6.17
CA ARG A 107 -6.88 -16.88 -6.00
C ARG A 107 -8.15 -16.11 -5.64
N PHE A 108 -9.19 -16.21 -6.47
CA PHE A 108 -10.51 -15.72 -6.10
C PHE A 108 -11.07 -16.54 -4.94
N LYS A 109 -11.52 -15.87 -3.88
CA LYS A 109 -12.03 -16.52 -2.66
C LYS A 109 -13.53 -16.48 -2.58
N GLN A 110 -14.07 -15.28 -2.64
CA GLN A 110 -15.49 -14.97 -2.53
C GLN A 110 -15.70 -13.53 -2.98
N SER A 111 -16.96 -13.18 -3.19
CA SER A 111 -17.40 -11.81 -3.39
C SER A 111 -18.61 -11.52 -2.50
N SER A 112 -18.79 -10.25 -2.16
CA SER A 112 -20.00 -9.78 -1.49
C SER A 112 -20.18 -8.30 -1.78
N GLY A 113 -21.40 -7.88 -2.13
CA GLY A 113 -21.73 -6.47 -2.34
C GLY A 113 -20.89 -5.77 -3.42
N GLY A 114 -20.48 -6.48 -4.47
CA GLY A 114 -19.63 -5.93 -5.55
C GLY A 114 -18.14 -5.83 -5.21
N ILE A 115 -17.72 -6.41 -4.08
CA ILE A 115 -16.31 -6.49 -3.67
C ILE A 115 -15.89 -7.95 -3.65
N ALA A 116 -14.85 -8.27 -4.40
CA ALA A 116 -14.21 -9.58 -4.44
C ALA A 116 -12.96 -9.61 -3.54
N LEU A 117 -12.74 -10.76 -2.90
CA LEU A 117 -11.52 -11.05 -2.15
C LEU A 117 -10.60 -11.92 -3.01
N LEU A 118 -9.43 -11.38 -3.34
CA LEU A 118 -8.38 -12.05 -4.11
C LEU A 118 -7.18 -12.33 -3.21
N GLU A 119 -6.86 -13.60 -3.00
CA GLU A 119 -5.76 -14.03 -2.13
C GLU A 119 -4.47 -14.21 -2.93
N ALA A 120 -3.40 -13.58 -2.48
CA ALA A 120 -2.08 -13.69 -3.07
C ALA A 120 -1.36 -14.99 -2.65
N LYS A 121 -0.47 -15.48 -3.51
CA LYS A 121 0.40 -16.61 -3.17
C LYS A 121 1.47 -16.17 -2.15
N PRO A 122 2.03 -17.10 -1.36
CA PRO A 122 3.14 -16.80 -0.47
C PRO A 122 4.31 -16.14 -1.23
N GLY A 123 4.80 -15.02 -0.71
CA GLY A 123 5.91 -14.29 -1.30
C GLY A 123 5.55 -13.36 -2.47
N THR A 124 4.27 -13.24 -2.83
CA THR A 124 3.81 -12.17 -3.75
C THR A 124 3.99 -10.81 -3.09
N ASP A 125 4.47 -9.82 -3.87
CA ASP A 125 4.48 -8.41 -3.47
C ASP A 125 3.10 -7.78 -3.72
N LEU A 126 2.35 -7.56 -2.64
CA LEU A 126 0.99 -7.04 -2.64
C LEU A 126 0.92 -5.62 -3.19
N ASN A 127 1.93 -4.78 -2.92
CA ASN A 127 1.95 -3.42 -3.44
C ASN A 127 2.14 -3.41 -4.96
N ALA A 128 3.01 -4.26 -5.49
CA ALA A 128 3.19 -4.39 -6.93
C ALA A 128 1.89 -4.84 -7.64
N VAL A 129 1.19 -5.82 -7.07
CA VAL A 129 -0.10 -6.28 -7.60
C VAL A 129 -1.17 -5.19 -7.52
N ALA A 130 -1.28 -4.51 -6.39
CA ALA A 130 -2.24 -3.41 -6.23
C ALA A 130 -1.97 -2.26 -7.20
N THR A 131 -0.70 -1.92 -7.45
CA THR A 131 -0.33 -0.93 -8.47
C THR A 131 -0.74 -1.38 -9.88
N ALA A 132 -0.50 -2.64 -10.25
CA ALA A 132 -0.90 -3.15 -11.56
C ALA A 132 -2.43 -3.10 -11.75
N LEU A 133 -3.20 -3.52 -10.74
CA LEU A 133 -4.66 -3.45 -10.76
C LEU A 133 -5.16 -1.99 -10.92
N LYS A 134 -4.57 -1.04 -10.18
CA LYS A 134 -4.92 0.39 -10.33
C LYS A 134 -4.61 0.92 -11.73
N GLN A 135 -3.53 0.47 -12.37
CA GLN A 135 -3.18 0.84 -13.74
C GLN A 135 -4.19 0.29 -14.77
N GLU A 136 -4.83 -0.84 -14.47
CA GLU A 136 -5.96 -1.39 -15.25
C GLU A 136 -7.29 -0.69 -14.94
N GLY A 137 -7.30 0.36 -14.11
CA GLY A 137 -8.51 1.08 -13.71
C GLY A 137 -9.34 0.37 -12.64
N VAL A 138 -8.79 -0.68 -12.02
CA VAL A 138 -9.46 -1.45 -10.97
C VAL A 138 -9.28 -0.77 -9.62
N LYS A 139 -10.37 -0.52 -8.90
CA LYS A 139 -10.31 -0.09 -7.50
C LYS A 139 -9.94 -1.26 -6.61
N VAL A 140 -8.84 -1.09 -5.87
CA VAL A 140 -8.27 -2.16 -5.04
C VAL A 140 -7.74 -1.62 -3.71
N GLN A 141 -7.90 -2.41 -2.66
CA GLN A 141 -7.36 -2.18 -1.33
C GLN A 141 -6.67 -3.45 -0.82
N ILE A 142 -5.49 -3.31 -0.23
CA ILE A 142 -4.80 -4.40 0.46
C ILE A 142 -5.42 -4.55 1.86
N GLU A 143 -5.84 -5.76 2.21
CA GLU A 143 -6.40 -6.05 3.53
C GLU A 143 -5.30 -5.99 4.60
N LEU A 144 -5.53 -5.17 5.62
CA LEU A 144 -4.69 -5.08 6.80
C LEU A 144 -5.46 -5.63 8.00
N ALA A 145 -5.01 -6.77 8.51
CA ALA A 145 -5.55 -7.38 9.72
C ALA A 145 -4.92 -6.74 10.96
N GLY A 146 -5.69 -6.59 12.03
CA GLY A 146 -5.20 -6.06 13.30
C GLY A 146 -6.34 -5.80 14.27
N ALA A 147 -6.03 -5.45 15.50
CA ALA A 147 -7.02 -5.10 16.52
C ALA A 147 -7.59 -3.70 16.26
N LEU A 148 -8.27 -3.51 15.13
CA LEU A 148 -8.74 -2.20 14.68
C LEU A 148 -10.04 -1.74 15.35
N LYS A 149 -10.72 -2.63 16.08
CA LYS A 149 -11.78 -2.35 17.07
C LYS A 149 -12.24 -3.68 17.65
N GLN A 150 -12.28 -3.81 18.98
CA GLN A 150 -13.05 -4.87 19.61
C GLN A 150 -14.53 -4.45 19.63
N PRO A 151 -15.48 -5.35 19.35
CA PRO A 151 -16.90 -5.08 19.59
C PRO A 151 -17.10 -4.63 21.04
N LYS A 152 -17.92 -3.60 21.26
CA LYS A 152 -18.35 -3.19 22.59
C LYS A 152 -19.49 -4.07 23.07
#